data_AF-A0AAD7IKP9-F1
#
_entry.id   AF-A0AAD7IKP9-F1
#
_cell.length_a   1.000
_cell.length_b   1.000
_cell.length_c   1.000
_cell.angle_alpha   90.00
_cell.angle_beta   90.00
_cell.angle_gamma   90.00
#
_symmetry.space_group_name_H-M   'P 1'
#
loop_
_entity.id
_entity.type
_entity.pdbx_description
1 polymer ?
#
loop_
_entity_poly.entity_id
_entity_poly.type
_entity_poly.pdbx_seq_one_letter_code
_entity_poly.pdbx_strand_id
1 'polypeptide(L)' 'GVDAPSVNGEVLALVKNGLPAGIYRICSTNSSTNHQPVIVPVAQDGSLDDYAYFTAK' A
#
# COMPACT_ATOMS: atom_id res chain seq x y z
N GLY A 1 4.01 5.72 -4.07
CA GLY A 1 3.08 4.70 -3.57
C GLY A 1 2.28 4.19 -4.73
N VAL A 2 1.12 3.60 -4.47
CA VAL A 2 0.11 3.39 -5.51
C VAL A 2 -0.66 4.70 -5.69
N ASP A 3 -0.11 5.61 -6.47
CA ASP A 3 -0.54 7.02 -6.49
C ASP A 3 -1.52 7.34 -7.65
N ALA A 4 -1.91 6.34 -8.43
CA ALA A 4 -2.89 6.48 -9.50
C ALA A 4 -4.33 6.48 -8.95
N PRO A 5 -5.28 7.20 -9.59
CA PRO A 5 -6.69 7.15 -9.21
C PRO A 5 -7.23 5.72 -9.24
N SER A 6 -8.10 5.38 -8.29
CA SER A 6 -8.80 4.10 -8.31
C SER A 6 -9.69 3.98 -9.54
N VAL A 7 -9.77 2.78 -10.12
CA VAL A 7 -10.72 2.46 -11.19
C VAL A 7 -11.79 1.55 -10.59
N ASN A 8 -13.05 1.94 -10.65
CA ASN A 8 -14.18 1.18 -10.06
C ASN A 8 -14.02 0.87 -8.56
N GLY A 9 -13.35 1.75 -7.81
CA GLY A 9 -13.09 1.56 -6.37
C GLY A 9 -11.89 0.66 -6.07
N GLU A 10 -11.14 0.23 -7.09
CA GLU A 10 -9.96 -0.61 -6.94
C GLU A 10 -8.68 0.16 -7.26
N VAL A 11 -7.64 -0.05 -6.46
CA VAL A 11 -6.29 0.47 -6.71
C VAL A 11 -5.42 -0.67 -7.21
N LEU A 12 -4.83 -0.48 -8.39
CA LEU A 12 -4.03 -1.50 -9.07
C LEU A 12 -2.56 -1.06 -9.16
N ALA A 13 -1.66 -1.98 -8.89
CA ALA A 13 -0.22 -1.82 -9.09
C ALA A 13 0.28 -2.86 -10.08
N LEU A 14 0.80 -2.43 -11.23
CA LEU A 14 1.39 -3.36 -12.19
C LEU A 14 2.77 -3.81 -11.70
N VAL A 15 2.90 -5.09 -11.34
CA VAL A 15 4.20 -5.70 -10.99
C VAL A 15 4.81 -6.35 -12.23
N LYS A 16 5.53 -5.56 -13.04
CA LYS A 16 6.19 -6.07 -14.25
C LYS A 16 7.21 -7.15 -13.89
N ASN A 17 7.17 -8.28 -14.60
CA ASN A 17 7.97 -9.49 -14.35
C ASN A 17 7.63 -10.26 -13.05
N GLY A 18 6.55 -9.89 -12.36
CA GLY A 18 6.10 -10.56 -11.14
C GLY A 18 6.99 -10.31 -9.92
N LEU A 19 6.61 -10.95 -8.81
CA LEU A 19 7.41 -11.00 -7.59
C LEU A 19 8.18 -12.32 -7.54
N PRO A 20 9.40 -12.35 -6.99
CA PRO A 20 10.06 -13.61 -6.61
C PRO A 20 9.14 -14.50 -5.77
N ALA A 21 9.32 -15.82 -5.83
CA ALA A 21 8.57 -16.74 -4.99
C ALA A 21 8.85 -16.44 -3.50
N GLY A 22 7.79 -16.26 -2.70
CA GLY A 22 7.95 -15.85 -1.31
C GLY A 22 6.66 -15.43 -0.63
N ILE A 23 6.79 -15.11 0.66
CA ILE A 23 5.71 -14.56 1.49
C ILE A 23 5.89 -13.05 1.56
N TYR A 24 4.84 -12.32 1.21
CA TYR A 24 4.82 -10.86 1.18
C TYR A 24 3.75 -10.34 2.14
N ARG A 25 4.00 -9.16 2.69
CA ARG A 25 3.01 -8.39 3.46
C ARG A 25 2.59 -7.19 2.63
N ILE A 26 1.29 -7.00 2.45
CA ILE A 26 0.69 -5.77 1.92
C ILE A 26 -0.04 -5.06 3.05
N CYS A 27 0.09 -3.73 3.09
CA CYS A 27 -0.56 -2.91 4.11
C CYS A 27 -1.18 -1.68 3.46
N SER A 28 -2.28 -1.19 4.04
CA SER A 28 -2.78 0.15 3.74
C SER A 28 -2.03 1.21 4.55
N THR A 29 -2.02 2.44 4.04
CA THR A 29 -1.61 3.63 4.79
C THR A 29 -2.54 4.77 4.39
N ASN A 30 -3.20 5.39 5.38
CA ASN A 30 -3.97 6.60 5.15
C ASN A 30 -3.06 7.78 4.79
N SER A 31 -3.44 8.55 3.78
CA SER A 31 -2.76 9.79 3.40
C SER A 31 -3.74 10.95 3.32
N SER A 32 -3.25 12.17 3.56
CA SER A 32 -4.05 13.39 3.47
C SER A 32 -3.26 14.51 2.82
N THR A 33 -3.97 15.33 2.05
CA THR A 33 -3.46 16.60 1.51
C THR A 33 -3.92 17.82 2.30
N ASN A 34 -4.58 17.63 3.45
CA ASN A 34 -4.99 18.67 4.39
C ASN A 34 -4.41 18.42 5.81
N HIS A 35 -4.47 19.44 6.67
CA HIS A 35 -3.95 19.36 8.03
C HIS A 35 -4.82 18.42 8.87
N GLN A 36 -4.30 17.22 9.15
CA GLN A 36 -4.96 16.24 10.00
C GLN A 36 -4.13 16.00 11.27
N PRO A 37 -4.78 15.93 12.44
CA PRO A 37 -4.08 15.81 13.72
C PRO A 37 -3.44 14.43 13.98
N VAL A 38 -3.87 13.37 13.27
CA VAL A 38 -3.38 11.99 13.48
C VAL A 38 -3.24 11.27 12.13
N ILE A 39 -2.13 11.51 11.45
CA ILE A 39 -1.60 10.66 10.38
C ILE A 39 -0.11 10.50 10.66
N VAL A 40 0.46 9.34 10.36
CA VAL A 40 1.91 9.20 10.46
C VAL A 40 2.63 10.15 9.51
N PRO A 41 3.74 10.77 9.95
CA PRO A 41 4.38 11.83 9.17
C PRO A 41 5.02 11.32 7.86
N VAL A 42 5.38 10.03 7.80
CA VAL A 42 6.09 9.44 6.66
C VAL A 42 5.59 8.03 6.40
N ALA A 43 4.95 7.81 5.24
CA ALA A 43 4.43 6.50 4.85
C ALA A 43 5.53 5.43 4.64
N GLN A 44 6.79 5.85 4.53
CA GLN A 44 7.95 4.98 4.31
C GLN A 44 8.60 4.49 5.62
N ASP A 45 8.32 5.12 6.75
CA ASP A 45 8.92 4.76 8.05
C ASP A 45 8.24 3.53 8.69
N GLY A 46 7.14 3.06 8.11
CA GLY A 46 6.48 1.84 8.51
C GLY A 46 5.04 1.76 8.02
N SER A 47 4.50 0.54 8.05
CA SER A 47 3.08 0.28 7.81
C SER A 47 2.37 0.02 9.13
N LEU A 48 1.31 0.76 9.42
CA LEU A 48 0.61 0.74 10.71
C LEU A 48 -0.87 0.42 10.62
N ASP A 49 -1.50 0.68 9.46
CA ASP A 49 -2.92 0.33 9.28
C ASP A 49 -3.04 -1.17 8.94
N ASP A 50 -4.18 -1.56 8.38
CA ASP A 50 -4.49 -2.96 8.09
C ASP A 50 -3.45 -3.60 7.17
N TYR A 51 -3.15 -4.87 7.45
CA TYR A 51 -2.21 -5.67 6.67
C TYR A 51 -2.73 -7.07 6.41
N ALA A 52 -2.31 -7.63 5.28
CA ALA A 52 -2.54 -9.01 4.89
C ALA A 52 -1.23 -9.64 4.38
N TYR A 53 -1.11 -10.95 4.54
CA TYR A 53 -0.03 -11.73 3.96
C TYR A 53 -0.52 -12.48 2.72
N PHE A 54 0.32 -12.56 1.69
CA PHE A 54 0.07 -13.38 0.52
C PHE A 54 1.34 -14.09 0.06
N THR A 55 1.17 -15.17 -0.70
CA THR A 55 2.28 -15.93 -1.29
C THR A 55 2.34 -15.68 -2.78
N ALA A 56 3.51 -15.28 -3.28
CA ALA A 56 3.82 -15.30 -4.71
C ALA A 56 4.44 -16.66 -5.06
N LYS A 57 3.98 -17.26 -6.16
CA LYS A 57 4.48 -18.53 -6.71
C LYS A 57 5.14 -18.29 -8.05
#